data_AF-A0A816JPG3-F1
#
_entry.id   AF-A0A816JPG3-F1
#
_cell.length_a   1.000
_cell.length_b   1.000
_cell.length_c   1.000
_cell.angle_alpha   90.00
_cell.angle_beta   90.00
_cell.angle_gamma   90.00
#
_symmetry.space_group_name_H-M   'P 1'
#
loop_
_entity.id
_entity.type
_entity.pdbx_description
1 polymer ?
#
loop_
_entity_poly.entity_id
_entity_poly.type
_entity_poly.pdbx_seq_one_letter_code
_entity_poly.pdbx_strand_id
1 'polypeptide(L)' 'MFDDQDLGFFANFLGIFIFILVIAYHFVVTDPKFE' A
#
# COMPACT_ATOMS: atom_id res chain seq x y z
N MET A 1 -12.90 -17.30 14.81
CA MET A 1 -12.55 -16.14 15.64
C MET A 1 -11.29 -15.59 15.01
N PHE A 2 -11.30 -14.34 14.57
CA PHE A 2 -10.08 -13.72 14.03
C PHE A 2 -9.16 -13.50 15.22
N ASP A 3 -8.01 -14.17 15.24
CA ASP A 3 -7.04 -14.05 16.33
C ASP A 3 -6.16 -12.81 16.10
N ASP A 4 -5.52 -12.33 17.15
CA ASP A 4 -4.55 -11.24 17.10
C ASP A 4 -3.42 -11.56 16.11
N GLN A 5 -3.09 -12.85 15.93
CA GLN A 5 -2.16 -13.32 14.92
C GLN A 5 -2.66 -13.06 13.49
N ASP A 6 -3.92 -13.37 13.20
CA ASP A 6 -4.53 -13.14 11.88
C ASP A 6 -4.64 -11.65 11.57
N LEU A 7 -4.98 -10.85 12.59
CA LEU A 7 -5.04 -9.39 12.51
C LEU A 7 -3.67 -8.77 12.28
N GLY A 8 -2.65 -9.25 12.98
CA GLY A 8 -1.26 -8.84 12.78
C GLY A 8 -0.79 -9.15 11.36
N PHE A 9 -1.08 -10.35 10.85
CA PHE A 9 -0.73 -10.73 9.48
C PHE A 9 -1.43 -9.82 8.46
N PHE A 10 -2.74 -9.63 8.60
CA PHE A 10 -3.53 -8.81 7.69
C PHE A 10 -3.10 -7.34 7.70
N ALA A 11 -2.83 -6.77 8.87
CA ALA A 11 -2.35 -5.39 9.01
C ALA A 11 -0.98 -5.19 8.37
N ASN A 12 -0.05 -6.14 8.53
CA ASN A 12 1.27 -6.08 7.88
C ASN A 12 1.15 -6.17 6.36
N PHE A 13 0.34 -7.09 5.85
CA PHE A 13 0.07 -7.22 4.42
C PHE A 13 -0.53 -5.92 3.85
N LEU A 14 -1.55 -5.38 4.52
CA LEU A 14 -2.21 -4.15 4.12
C LEU A 14 -1.27 -2.94 4.17
N GLY A 15 -0.39 -2.86 5.18
CA GLY A 15 0.60 -1.79 5.30
C GLY A 15 1.57 -1.76 4.13
N ILE A 16 2.15 -2.91 3.76
CA ILE A 16 3.03 -3.03 2.60
C ILE A 16 2.26 -2.71 1.32
N PHE A 17 1.04 -3.22 1.18
CA PHE A 17 0.20 -2.99 0.00
C PHE A 17 -0.12 -1.50 -0.21
N ILE A 18 -0.54 -0.79 0.84
CA ILE A 18 -0.81 0.64 0.78
C ILE A 18 0.49 1.42 0.48
N PHE A 19 1.62 1.03 1.06
CA PHE A 19 2.90 1.68 0.80
C PHE A 19 3.30 1.59 -0.68
N ILE A 20 3.15 0.41 -1.29
CA ILE A 20 3.39 0.22 -2.73
C ILE A 20 2.41 1.08 -3.56
N LEU A 21 1.13 1.14 -3.18
CA LEU A 21 0.14 1.97 -3.87
C LEU A 21 0.49 3.47 -3.81
N VAL A 22 0.97 3.96 -2.67
CA VAL A 22 1.41 5.35 -2.52
C VAL A 22 2.61 5.64 -3.43
N ILE A 23 3.58 4.74 -3.50
CA ILE A 23 4.73 4.86 -4.40
C ILE A 23 4.28 4.86 -5.86
N ALA A 24 3.39 3.94 -6.23
CA ALA A 24 2.85 3.86 -7.59
C ALA A 24 2.03 5.12 -7.96
N TYR A 25 1.21 5.64 -7.04
CA TYR A 25 0.48 6.88 -7.23
C TYR A 25 1.43 8.06 -7.42
N HIS A 26 2.44 8.18 -6.55
CA HIS A 26 3.46 9.22 -6.70
C HIS A 26 4.17 9.07 -8.04
N PHE A 27 4.59 7.87 -8.43
CA PHE A 27 5.23 7.63 -9.72
C PHE A 27 4.34 8.09 -10.89
N VAL A 28 3.05 7.76 -10.88
CA VAL A 28 2.10 8.17 -11.91
C VAL A 28 1.85 9.68 -11.91
N VAL A 29 1.73 10.30 -10.74
CA VAL A 29 1.43 11.74 -10.60
C VAL A 29 2.64 12.61 -10.86
N THR A 30 3.84 12.14 -10.53
CA THR A 30 5.10 12.90 -10.75
C THR A 30 5.80 12.58 -12.04
N ASP A 31 5.26 11.67 -12.86
CA ASP A 31 5.54 11.64 -14.28
C ASP A 31 4.72 12.79 -14.92
N PRO A 32 5.35 13.90 -15.34
CA PRO A 32 4.65 14.98 -16.02
C PRO A 32 4.35 14.52 -17.45
N LYS A 33 3.47 13.53 -17.61
CA LYS A 33 3.08 13.00 -18.93
C LYS A 33 2.33 14.02 -19.80
N PHE A 34 2.08 15.22 -19.29
CA PHE A 34 1.29 16.25 -19.94
C PHE A 34 1.88 17.67 -19.75
N GLU A 35 3.20 17.80 -19.62
CA GLU A 35 3.89 19.03 -20.06
C GLU A 35 4.44 18.88 -21.48
#